data_AF-A0AAJ0BFF6-F1
#
_entry.id   AF-A0AAJ0BFF6-F1
#
_cell.length_a   1.000
_cell.length_b   1.000
_cell.length_c   1.000
_cell.angle_alpha   90.00
_cell.angle_beta   90.00
_cell.angle_gamma   90.00
#
_symmetry.space_group_name_H-M   'P 1'
#
loop_
_entity.id
_entity.type
_entity.pdbx_description
1 polymer ?
#
loop_
_entity_poly.entity_id
_entity_poly.type
_entity_poly.pdbx_seq_one_letter_code
_entity_poly.pdbx_strand_id
1 'polypeptide(L)'
;MRFSWRRRLLLISAVAIGLGSLAYGILFVVFPPRFPYPTFRFVSLADDACDNALQSADLSSARPIIPNIVHYVWILKDPAELVLGFKVFVSVYSAHYYFRPDRIYLHTDAAPHVIEHARKKGSEWTKRVLALPGVTVNHVEAPRYTKKGVKLDKLEHRSDFVRLQALREYGGVYLDADAMPLRDVAELRNSGFRNVVGQQTGLAMWFHGYINNGVMFSVPNSTLMTLFYHAAHEFYDGEWDTASIKLLTDLANRLAAIPSEVLILQPQAFGPTSWERKDQERLFRPTPLDSTAPGLEEHETEQRLRNSTIQTNTCQNMLAWLKHREQLNERLPDTKLLDFTSTYILHAVDNHAPAIIGNGRGVDVEYILARQSSYARALFPAIRNAVLEGIVPKPEGVNLG
;
A
#
# COMPACT_ATOMS: atom_id res chain seq x y z
N MET A 1 18.36 62.97 23.68
CA MET A 1 17.75 61.80 23.00
C MET A 1 17.98 60.54 23.82
N ARG A 2 17.04 60.15 24.69
CA ARG A 2 17.13 58.91 25.47
C ARG A 2 16.67 57.74 24.59
N PHE A 3 17.61 56.99 24.03
CA PHE A 3 17.31 55.74 23.34
C PHE A 3 16.64 54.80 24.35
N SER A 4 15.35 54.49 24.11
CA SER A 4 14.54 53.65 24.99
C SER A 4 15.21 52.30 25.21
N TRP A 5 15.47 51.96 26.47
CA TRP A 5 16.08 50.71 26.93
C TRP A 5 15.42 49.47 26.30
N ARG A 6 14.12 49.56 26.00
CA ARG A 6 13.33 48.53 25.31
C ARG A 6 13.83 48.24 23.88
N ARG A 7 14.29 49.24 23.13
CA ARG A 7 14.82 49.02 21.77
C ARG A 7 16.16 48.29 21.78
N ARG A 8 17.00 48.51 22.80
CA ARG A 8 18.27 47.78 22.97
C ARG A 8 18.03 46.31 23.34
N LEU A 9 17.08 46.05 24.25
CA LEU A 9 16.68 44.69 24.61
C LEU A 9 16.10 43.90 23.42
N LEU A 10 15.26 44.54 22.61
CA LEU A 10 14.70 43.91 21.40
C LEU A 10 15.79 43.58 20.38
N LEU A 11 16.78 44.47 20.18
CA LEU A 11 17.90 44.21 19.28
C LEU A 11 18.79 43.07 19.76
N ILE A 12 19.11 43.02 21.06
CA ILE A 12 19.91 41.94 21.65
C ILE A 12 19.17 40.60 21.52
N SER A 13 17.86 40.59 21.75
CA SER A 13 17.02 39.39 21.60
C SER A 13 16.98 38.91 20.15
N ALA A 14 16.80 39.83 19.19
CA ALA A 14 16.79 39.50 17.77
C ALA A 14 18.14 38.94 17.29
N VAL A 15 19.26 39.51 17.76
CA VAL A 15 20.61 39.02 17.44
C VAL A 15 20.85 37.64 18.07
N ALA A 16 20.43 37.42 19.32
CA ALA A 16 20.55 36.12 19.98
C ALA A 16 19.71 35.03 19.28
N ILE A 17 18.50 35.36 18.83
CA ILE A 17 17.65 34.45 18.03
C ILE A 17 18.30 34.16 16.68
N GLY A 18 18.84 35.19 16.02
CA GLY A 18 19.54 35.04 14.73
C GLY A 18 20.77 34.15 14.83
N LEU A 19 21.63 34.36 15.84
CA LEU A 19 22.81 33.55 16.09
C LEU A 19 22.45 32.12 16.51
N GLY A 20 21.42 31.94 17.33
CA GLY A 20 20.91 30.62 17.71
C GLY A 20 20.38 29.84 16.50
N SER A 21 19.65 30.51 15.61
CA SER A 21 19.11 29.90 14.38
C SER A 21 20.23 29.52 13.41
N LEU A 22 21.25 30.37 13.27
CA LEU A 22 22.43 30.10 12.44
C LEU A 22 23.26 28.94 13.00
N ALA A 23 23.50 28.92 14.32
CA ALA A 23 24.20 27.84 14.99
C ALA A 23 23.44 26.51 14.87
N TYR A 24 22.11 26.51 15.02
CA TYR A 24 21.27 25.34 14.82
C TYR A 24 21.32 24.84 13.37
N GLY A 25 21.26 25.75 12.39
CA GLY A 25 21.42 25.42 10.97
C GLY A 25 22.78 24.79 10.65
N ILE A 26 23.86 25.36 11.19
CA ILE A 26 25.22 24.80 11.04
C ILE A 26 25.30 23.43 11.71
N LEU A 27 24.72 23.26 12.91
CA LEU A 27 24.71 21.97 13.60
C LEU A 27 24.00 20.89 12.76
N PHE A 28 22.90 21.25 12.10
CA PHE A 28 22.12 20.34 11.24
C PHE A 28 22.86 19.95 9.95
N VAL A 29 23.68 20.85 9.40
CA VAL A 29 24.48 20.62 8.19
C VAL A 29 25.76 19.84 8.50
N VAL A 30 26.44 20.17 9.61
CA VAL A 30 27.73 19.58 9.99
C VAL A 30 27.54 18.24 10.70
N PHE A 31 26.48 18.11 11.49
CA PHE A 31 26.07 16.88 12.15
C PHE A 31 24.66 16.52 11.70
N PRO A 32 24.46 16.05 10.46
CA PRO A 32 23.17 15.50 10.09
C PRO A 32 22.83 14.44 11.13
N PRO A 33 21.66 14.51 11.79
CA PRO A 33 21.28 13.51 12.77
C PRO A 33 21.43 12.15 12.11
N ARG A 34 22.34 11.30 12.62
CA ARG A 34 22.46 9.92 12.14
C ARG A 34 21.08 9.31 12.30
N PHE A 35 20.47 8.93 11.18
CA PHE A 35 19.09 8.47 11.16
C PHE A 35 18.96 7.28 12.11
N PRO A 36 18.20 7.39 13.20
CA PRO A 36 18.02 6.26 14.09
C PRO A 36 17.09 5.29 13.36
N TYR A 37 17.66 4.25 12.77
CA TYR A 37 16.87 3.05 12.50
C TYR A 37 16.32 2.57 13.85
N PRO A 38 15.03 2.23 13.93
CA PRO A 38 14.47 1.71 15.17
C PRO A 38 15.26 0.46 15.55
N THR A 39 15.93 0.50 16.71
CA THR A 39 16.66 -0.65 17.24
C THR A 39 15.88 -1.20 18.41
N PHE A 40 15.38 -2.42 18.26
CA PHE A 40 14.71 -3.14 19.33
C PHE A 40 15.76 -3.93 20.12
N ARG A 41 15.69 -3.89 21.45
CA ARG A 41 16.67 -4.60 22.30
C ARG A 41 16.52 -6.10 22.10
N PHE A 42 17.65 -6.79 21.93
CA PHE A 42 17.76 -8.22 21.60
C PHE A 42 17.17 -9.21 22.64
N VAL A 43 16.65 -8.73 23.77
CA VAL A 43 16.56 -9.54 25.01
C VAL A 43 15.14 -10.05 25.33
N SER A 44 14.15 -9.91 24.45
CA SER A 44 12.75 -10.11 24.90
C SER A 44 11.84 -11.01 24.07
N LEU A 45 12.35 -11.66 23.02
CA LEU A 45 11.64 -12.77 22.40
C LEU A 45 12.12 -14.07 23.04
N ALA A 46 11.20 -14.87 23.58
CA ALA A 46 11.53 -16.18 24.12
C ALA A 46 12.14 -17.05 23.01
N ASP A 47 13.22 -17.78 23.34
CA ASP A 47 13.99 -18.58 22.38
C ASP A 47 13.13 -19.64 21.66
N ASP A 48 12.05 -20.09 22.31
CA ASP A 48 11.08 -21.06 21.78
C ASP A 48 10.27 -20.54 20.57
N ALA A 49 10.22 -19.23 20.34
CA ALA A 49 9.62 -18.64 19.13
C ALA A 49 10.34 -19.10 17.85
N CYS A 50 11.62 -19.47 17.94
CA CYS A 50 12.46 -19.90 16.84
C CYS A 50 12.55 -21.43 16.69
N ASP A 51 12.19 -22.20 17.71
CA ASP A 51 12.40 -23.66 17.75
C ASP A 51 11.68 -24.40 16.61
N ASN A 52 10.55 -23.87 16.15
CA ASN A 52 9.80 -24.40 15.00
C ASN A 52 10.17 -23.73 13.65
N ALA A 53 10.70 -22.50 13.68
CA ALA A 53 11.00 -21.73 12.47
C ALA A 53 12.28 -22.23 11.78
N LEU A 54 13.32 -22.51 12.56
CA LEU A 54 14.64 -22.92 12.05
C LEU A 54 14.74 -24.41 11.69
N GLN A 55 13.87 -25.27 12.24
CA GLN A 55 13.80 -26.69 11.82
C GLN A 55 13.25 -26.84 10.38
N SER A 56 12.56 -25.82 9.85
CA SER A 56 12.04 -25.80 8.47
C SER A 56 13.05 -25.30 7.42
N ALA A 57 14.30 -25.05 7.85
CA ALA A 57 15.44 -24.81 6.96
C ALA A 57 16.09 -26.12 6.51
N ASP A 58 15.34 -27.23 6.47
CA ASP A 58 15.69 -28.33 5.59
C ASP A 58 15.67 -27.76 4.17
N LEU A 59 16.87 -27.50 3.64
CA LEU A 59 17.17 -27.01 2.28
C LEU A 59 16.79 -28.07 1.23
N SER A 60 15.69 -28.79 1.45
CA SER A 60 15.10 -29.69 0.47
C SER A 60 14.69 -28.86 -0.75
N SER A 61 15.20 -29.30 -1.89
CA SER A 61 15.28 -28.70 -3.23
C SER A 61 14.09 -27.92 -3.84
N ALA A 62 12.96 -27.74 -3.16
CA ALA A 62 11.80 -27.01 -3.68
C ALA A 62 11.88 -25.52 -3.34
N ARG A 63 11.91 -24.66 -4.36
CA ARG A 63 11.77 -23.20 -4.17
C ARG A 63 10.43 -22.91 -3.50
N PRO A 64 10.38 -22.14 -2.40
CA PRO A 64 9.13 -21.81 -1.75
C PRO A 64 8.23 -21.01 -2.71
N ILE A 65 6.96 -21.39 -2.75
CA ILE A 65 5.93 -20.71 -3.55
C ILE A 65 4.90 -20.11 -2.59
N ILE A 66 4.65 -18.82 -2.74
CA ILE A 66 3.63 -18.13 -1.95
C ILE A 66 2.24 -18.53 -2.47
N PRO A 67 1.33 -19.02 -1.60
CA PRO A 67 -0.03 -19.42 -1.99
C PRO A 67 -0.77 -18.30 -2.73
N ASN A 68 -1.64 -18.64 -3.69
CA ASN A 68 -2.47 -17.66 -4.39
C ASN A 68 -3.76 -17.36 -3.61
N ILE A 69 -3.60 -16.98 -2.34
CA ILE A 69 -4.68 -16.63 -1.42
C ILE A 69 -4.54 -15.15 -1.10
N VAL A 70 -5.64 -14.40 -1.13
CA VAL A 70 -5.65 -12.97 -0.81
C VAL A 70 -6.35 -12.73 0.52
N HIS A 71 -5.80 -11.85 1.35
CA HIS A 71 -6.32 -11.51 2.67
C HIS A 71 -6.64 -10.01 2.75
N TYR A 72 -7.88 -9.70 3.12
CA TYR A 72 -8.34 -8.38 3.53
C TYR A 72 -8.80 -8.43 4.98
N VAL A 73 -8.58 -7.36 5.74
CA VAL A 73 -9.09 -7.23 7.11
C VAL A 73 -10.06 -6.05 7.17
N TRP A 74 -11.23 -6.28 7.76
CA TRP A 74 -12.24 -5.26 7.99
C TRP A 74 -12.88 -5.42 9.37
N ILE A 75 -12.33 -4.68 10.34
CA ILE A 75 -12.83 -4.67 11.72
C ILE A 75 -13.96 -3.66 11.83
N LEU A 76 -15.08 -4.07 12.42
CA LEU A 76 -16.27 -3.24 12.49
C LEU A 76 -16.07 -2.05 13.45
N LYS A 77 -16.39 -0.86 12.95
CA LYS A 77 -16.51 0.34 13.79
C LYS A 77 -17.80 0.30 14.60
N ASP A 78 -18.90 -0.11 13.97
CA ASP A 78 -20.17 -0.43 14.63
C ASP A 78 -20.37 -1.95 14.57
N PRO A 79 -20.38 -2.67 15.71
CA PRO A 79 -20.58 -4.12 15.75
C PRO A 79 -21.88 -4.61 15.08
N ALA A 80 -22.86 -3.73 14.88
CA ALA A 80 -24.14 -4.06 14.25
C ALA A 80 -24.11 -4.01 12.72
N GLU A 81 -23.08 -3.41 12.11
CA GLU A 81 -23.09 -3.12 10.67
C GLU A 81 -21.75 -3.43 9.96
N LEU A 82 -21.81 -4.31 8.97
CA LEU A 82 -20.72 -4.52 8.01
C LEU A 82 -20.97 -3.65 6.78
N VAL A 83 -20.21 -2.57 6.65
CA VAL A 83 -20.27 -1.65 5.50
C VAL A 83 -18.93 -1.59 4.80
N LEU A 84 -18.91 -1.96 3.53
CA LEU A 84 -17.78 -1.78 2.62
C LEU A 84 -18.12 -0.69 1.61
N GLY A 85 -17.17 0.20 1.36
CA GLY A 85 -17.30 1.30 0.39
C GLY A 85 -16.80 0.93 -1.00
N PHE A 86 -16.98 1.86 -1.95
CA PHE A 86 -16.54 1.68 -3.33
C PHE A 86 -15.04 1.36 -3.43
N LYS A 87 -14.20 2.05 -2.65
CA LYS A 87 -12.74 1.82 -2.63
C LYS A 87 -12.37 0.37 -2.30
N VAL A 88 -13.03 -0.21 -1.29
CA VAL A 88 -12.86 -1.62 -0.92
C VAL A 88 -13.25 -2.53 -2.07
N PHE A 89 -14.40 -2.24 -2.72
CA PHE A 89 -14.83 -2.99 -3.89
C PHE A 89 -13.78 -2.94 -5.02
N VAL A 90 -13.25 -1.76 -5.34
CA VAL A 90 -12.21 -1.59 -6.36
C VAL A 90 -10.99 -2.45 -6.04
N SER A 91 -10.49 -2.42 -4.80
CA SER A 91 -9.34 -3.22 -4.38
C SER A 91 -9.62 -4.71 -4.53
N VAL A 92 -10.71 -5.23 -3.95
CA VAL A 92 -11.07 -6.65 -3.98
C VAL A 92 -11.32 -7.12 -5.41
N TYR A 93 -12.01 -6.32 -6.22
CA TYR A 93 -12.29 -6.64 -7.61
C TYR A 93 -11.00 -6.69 -8.44
N SER A 94 -10.11 -5.72 -8.25
CA SER A 94 -8.80 -5.72 -8.92
C SER A 94 -7.97 -6.95 -8.53
N ALA A 95 -7.99 -7.38 -7.26
CA ALA A 95 -7.35 -8.63 -6.84
C ALA A 95 -7.97 -9.84 -7.53
N HIS A 96 -9.31 -9.93 -7.57
CA HIS A 96 -10.03 -10.98 -8.28
C HIS A 96 -9.66 -11.03 -9.78
N TYR A 97 -9.66 -9.87 -10.44
CA TYR A 97 -9.41 -9.74 -11.87
C TYR A 97 -7.95 -10.08 -12.25
N TYR A 98 -6.98 -9.52 -11.53
CA TYR A 98 -5.56 -9.65 -11.88
C TYR A 98 -4.89 -10.88 -11.30
N PHE A 99 -5.12 -11.20 -10.02
CA PHE A 99 -4.39 -12.29 -9.34
C PHE A 99 -5.06 -13.64 -9.57
N ARG A 100 -6.35 -13.65 -9.90
CA ARG A 100 -7.19 -14.85 -10.03
C ARG A 100 -6.95 -15.83 -8.87
N PRO A 101 -7.13 -15.38 -7.62
CA PRO A 101 -6.74 -16.15 -6.45
C PRO A 101 -7.63 -17.38 -6.27
N ASP A 102 -7.07 -18.42 -5.65
CA ASP A 102 -7.83 -19.61 -5.25
C ASP A 102 -8.91 -19.25 -4.22
N ARG A 103 -8.63 -18.20 -3.41
CA ARG A 103 -9.55 -17.65 -2.43
C ARG A 103 -9.20 -16.22 -2.05
N ILE A 104 -10.22 -15.43 -1.76
CA ILE A 104 -10.11 -14.12 -1.11
C ILE A 104 -10.77 -14.21 0.26
N TYR A 105 -10.02 -14.05 1.33
CA TYR A 105 -10.54 -13.95 2.67
C TYR A 105 -10.82 -12.50 3.05
N LEU A 106 -12.04 -12.25 3.52
CA LEU A 106 -12.39 -11.03 4.25
C LEU A 106 -12.44 -11.40 5.75
N HIS A 107 -11.38 -11.09 6.48
CA HIS A 107 -11.30 -11.29 7.92
C HIS A 107 -12.03 -10.15 8.64
N THR A 108 -13.03 -10.47 9.45
CA THR A 108 -13.86 -9.47 10.15
C THR A 108 -14.35 -9.99 11.49
N ASP A 109 -14.57 -9.10 12.46
CA ASP A 109 -15.22 -9.40 13.74
C ASP A 109 -16.76 -9.26 13.69
N ALA A 110 -17.33 -9.21 12.47
CA ALA A 110 -18.77 -9.21 12.25
C ALA A 110 -19.42 -10.55 12.63
N ALA A 111 -20.42 -10.50 13.52
CA ALA A 111 -21.17 -11.70 13.88
C ALA A 111 -21.88 -12.32 12.65
N PRO A 112 -22.14 -13.65 12.63
CA PRO A 112 -22.75 -14.32 11.48
C PRO A 112 -24.04 -13.67 10.97
N HIS A 113 -24.93 -13.24 11.89
CA HIS A 113 -26.18 -12.58 11.52
C HIS A 113 -25.97 -11.19 10.88
N VAL A 114 -24.91 -10.46 11.25
CA VAL A 114 -24.54 -9.18 10.62
C VAL A 114 -24.05 -9.42 9.19
N ILE A 115 -23.27 -10.48 8.97
CA ILE A 115 -22.82 -10.88 7.63
C ILE A 115 -24.01 -11.27 6.74
N GLU A 116 -24.94 -12.08 7.24
CA GLU A 116 -26.16 -12.45 6.52
C GLU A 116 -27.03 -11.24 6.20
N HIS A 117 -27.16 -10.31 7.16
CA HIS A 117 -27.84 -9.05 6.95
C HIS A 117 -27.17 -8.24 5.83
N ALA A 118 -25.85 -8.08 5.88
CA ALA A 118 -25.07 -7.34 4.89
C ALA A 118 -25.21 -7.92 3.48
N ARG A 119 -25.27 -9.25 3.35
CA ARG A 119 -25.51 -9.93 2.05
C ARG A 119 -26.87 -9.58 1.44
N LYS A 120 -27.90 -9.40 2.26
CA LYS A 120 -29.29 -9.17 1.81
C LYS A 120 -29.64 -7.68 1.71
N LYS A 121 -29.22 -6.89 2.69
CA LYS A 121 -29.66 -5.52 2.96
C LYS A 121 -28.51 -4.51 3.08
N GLY A 122 -27.25 -4.94 3.00
CA GLY A 122 -26.10 -4.04 3.04
C GLY A 122 -26.07 -3.06 1.87
N SER A 123 -25.13 -2.11 1.93
CA SER A 123 -24.89 -1.17 0.84
C SER A 123 -24.62 -1.90 -0.48
N GLU A 124 -24.80 -1.21 -1.59
CA GLU A 124 -24.54 -1.77 -2.92
C GLU A 124 -23.13 -2.40 -3.01
N TRP A 125 -22.11 -1.65 -2.60
CA TRP A 125 -20.71 -2.10 -2.62
C TRP A 125 -20.46 -3.27 -1.68
N THR A 126 -21.07 -3.28 -0.49
CA THR A 126 -20.99 -4.42 0.44
C THR A 126 -21.53 -5.68 -0.20
N LYS A 127 -22.74 -5.61 -0.77
CA LYS A 127 -23.37 -6.76 -1.44
C LYS A 127 -22.53 -7.25 -2.61
N ARG A 128 -21.99 -6.33 -3.43
CA ARG A 128 -21.13 -6.65 -4.56
C ARG A 128 -19.88 -7.40 -4.10
N VAL A 129 -19.13 -6.87 -3.11
CA VAL A 129 -17.94 -7.55 -2.57
C VAL A 129 -18.28 -8.94 -2.04
N LEU A 130 -19.33 -9.07 -1.23
CA LEU A 130 -19.69 -10.36 -0.62
C LEU A 130 -20.22 -11.37 -1.64
N ALA A 131 -20.67 -10.93 -2.81
CA ALA A 131 -21.14 -11.77 -3.91
C ALA A 131 -20.04 -12.11 -4.93
N LEU A 132 -18.85 -11.51 -4.85
CA LEU A 132 -17.77 -11.80 -5.79
C LEU A 132 -17.31 -13.26 -5.67
N PRO A 133 -17.10 -13.96 -6.81
CA PRO A 133 -16.60 -15.33 -6.79
C PRO A 133 -15.25 -15.43 -6.07
N GLY A 134 -15.12 -16.45 -5.21
CA GLY A 134 -13.90 -16.71 -4.43
C GLY A 134 -13.80 -15.91 -3.13
N VAL A 135 -14.69 -14.94 -2.87
CA VAL A 135 -14.72 -14.20 -1.60
C VAL A 135 -15.37 -15.04 -0.50
N THR A 136 -14.61 -15.29 0.56
CA THR A 136 -15.04 -16.00 1.77
C THR A 136 -14.90 -15.08 2.97
N VAL A 137 -15.97 -14.90 3.73
CA VAL A 137 -15.91 -14.13 4.98
C VAL A 137 -15.38 -15.06 6.07
N ASN A 138 -14.28 -14.66 6.70
CA ASN A 138 -13.69 -15.39 7.81
C ASN A 138 -13.90 -14.59 9.10
N HIS A 139 -14.77 -15.10 9.98
CA HIS A 139 -14.96 -14.49 11.29
C HIS A 139 -13.69 -14.62 12.13
N VAL A 140 -13.24 -13.51 12.74
CA VAL A 140 -12.08 -13.46 13.63
C VAL A 140 -12.40 -12.71 14.90
N GLU A 141 -11.76 -13.11 15.99
CA GLU A 141 -11.73 -12.31 17.20
C GLU A 141 -10.59 -11.29 17.09
N ALA A 142 -10.91 -10.06 16.70
CA ALA A 142 -9.89 -9.02 16.62
C ALA A 142 -9.39 -8.65 18.04
N PRO A 143 -8.09 -8.82 18.34
CA PRO A 143 -7.58 -8.69 19.70
C PRO A 143 -7.82 -7.28 20.25
N ARG A 144 -8.02 -7.18 21.56
CA ARG A 144 -8.16 -5.89 22.27
C ARG A 144 -6.94 -5.53 23.10
N TYR A 145 -6.07 -6.51 23.34
CA TYR A 145 -4.86 -6.39 24.12
C TYR A 145 -3.75 -7.22 23.50
N THR A 146 -2.50 -6.81 23.68
CA THR A 146 -1.33 -7.63 23.40
C THR A 146 -1.20 -8.75 24.45
N LYS A 147 -0.33 -9.74 24.22
CA LYS A 147 -0.04 -10.79 25.21
C LYS A 147 0.52 -10.22 26.53
N LYS A 148 1.11 -9.02 26.50
CA LYS A 148 1.57 -8.27 27.68
C LYS A 148 0.49 -7.41 28.36
N GLY A 149 -0.72 -7.40 27.83
CA GLY A 149 -1.82 -6.60 28.36
C GLY A 149 -1.82 -5.14 27.91
N VAL A 150 -1.05 -4.75 26.89
CA VAL A 150 -1.11 -3.40 26.31
C VAL A 150 -2.35 -3.29 25.44
N LYS A 151 -3.16 -2.24 25.63
CA LYS A 151 -4.46 -2.08 24.95
C LYS A 151 -4.29 -1.65 23.48
N LEU A 152 -5.09 -2.24 22.59
CA LEU A 152 -5.17 -1.92 21.17
C LEU A 152 -6.36 -0.97 20.92
N ASP A 153 -6.16 0.32 21.16
CA ASP A 153 -7.26 1.32 21.12
C ASP A 153 -7.75 1.66 19.71
N LYS A 154 -6.88 1.55 18.70
CA LYS A 154 -7.22 1.89 17.29
C LYS A 154 -7.60 0.63 16.52
N LEU A 155 -8.61 0.73 15.66
CA LEU A 155 -9.04 -0.39 14.81
C LEU A 155 -7.93 -0.82 13.85
N GLU A 156 -7.13 0.13 13.40
CA GLU A 156 -5.96 -0.06 12.54
C GLU A 156 -4.91 -0.93 13.25
N HIS A 157 -4.63 -0.65 14.52
CA HIS A 157 -3.74 -1.51 15.32
C HIS A 157 -4.33 -2.91 15.49
N ARG A 158 -5.64 -3.04 15.74
CA ARG A 158 -6.29 -4.38 15.80
C ARG A 158 -6.16 -5.13 14.48
N SER A 159 -6.30 -4.41 13.36
CA SER A 159 -6.11 -4.94 12.00
C SER A 159 -4.68 -5.42 11.77
N ASP A 160 -3.67 -4.72 12.31
CA ASP A 160 -2.27 -5.16 12.24
C ASP A 160 -2.05 -6.54 12.87
N PHE A 161 -2.70 -6.85 13.99
CA PHE A 161 -2.57 -8.19 14.57
C PHE A 161 -3.30 -9.27 13.75
N VAL A 162 -4.47 -8.95 13.21
CA VAL A 162 -5.24 -9.90 12.39
C VAL A 162 -4.52 -10.22 11.08
N ARG A 163 -3.93 -9.22 10.40
CA ARG A 163 -3.18 -9.46 9.15
C ARG A 163 -1.93 -10.31 9.39
N LEU A 164 -1.24 -10.10 10.51
CA LEU A 164 -0.06 -10.89 10.87
C LEU A 164 -0.45 -12.33 11.18
N GLN A 165 -1.54 -12.53 11.91
CA GLN A 165 -2.05 -13.87 12.16
C GLN A 165 -2.45 -14.56 10.85
N ALA A 166 -3.18 -13.88 9.96
CA ALA A 166 -3.60 -14.44 8.68
C ALA A 166 -2.41 -14.89 7.81
N LEU A 167 -1.40 -14.03 7.61
CA LEU A 167 -0.22 -14.39 6.84
C LEU A 167 0.62 -15.48 7.50
N ARG A 168 0.72 -15.49 8.83
CA ARG A 168 1.42 -16.55 9.55
C ARG A 168 0.72 -17.90 9.38
N GLU A 169 -0.60 -17.95 9.50
CA GLU A 169 -1.37 -19.22 9.46
C GLU A 169 -1.58 -19.74 8.03
N TYR A 170 -1.96 -18.86 7.11
CA TYR A 170 -2.37 -19.25 5.74
C TYR A 170 -1.30 -18.98 4.68
N GLY A 171 -0.34 -18.08 4.95
CA GLY A 171 0.48 -17.49 3.90
C GLY A 171 -0.36 -16.61 2.97
N GLY A 172 0.06 -16.47 1.72
CA GLY A 172 -0.66 -15.72 0.70
C GLY A 172 -0.22 -14.26 0.58
N VAL A 173 -1.15 -13.42 0.12
CA VAL A 173 -0.96 -11.99 -0.15
C VAL A 173 -1.95 -11.20 0.69
N TYR A 174 -1.45 -10.39 1.62
CA TYR A 174 -2.25 -9.41 2.34
C TYR A 174 -2.28 -8.09 1.59
N LEU A 175 -3.47 -7.48 1.55
CA LEU A 175 -3.71 -6.15 1.00
C LEU A 175 -4.54 -5.31 1.98
N ASP A 176 -4.07 -4.09 2.27
CA ASP A 176 -4.93 -3.06 2.84
C ASP A 176 -6.08 -2.75 1.87
N ALA A 177 -7.20 -2.27 2.40
CA ALA A 177 -8.40 -1.95 1.63
C ALA A 177 -8.18 -0.84 0.58
N ASP A 178 -7.07 -0.12 0.68
CA ASP A 178 -6.60 0.93 -0.23
C ASP A 178 -5.38 0.55 -1.06
N ALA A 179 -4.98 -0.72 -1.04
CA ALA A 179 -4.01 -1.28 -1.95
C ALA A 179 -4.71 -1.78 -3.22
N MET A 180 -4.39 -1.20 -4.37
CA MET A 180 -5.08 -1.48 -5.63
C MET A 180 -4.20 -2.32 -6.58
N PRO A 181 -4.50 -3.61 -6.80
CA PRO A 181 -3.80 -4.41 -7.80
C PRO A 181 -3.91 -3.81 -9.21
N LEU A 182 -2.79 -3.77 -9.93
CA LEU A 182 -2.70 -3.24 -11.31
C LEU A 182 -2.29 -4.32 -12.34
N ARG A 183 -1.79 -5.49 -11.89
CA ARG A 183 -1.38 -6.63 -12.73
C ARG A 183 -1.24 -7.89 -11.87
N ASP A 184 -1.05 -9.03 -12.52
CA ASP A 184 -0.77 -10.29 -11.82
C ASP A 184 0.55 -10.24 -11.02
N VAL A 185 0.57 -10.87 -9.85
CA VAL A 185 1.72 -10.96 -8.94
C VAL A 185 2.31 -12.37 -8.88
N ALA A 186 1.91 -13.26 -9.78
CA ALA A 186 2.44 -14.63 -9.87
C ALA A 186 3.98 -14.66 -9.92
N GLU A 187 4.64 -13.72 -10.61
CA GLU A 187 6.11 -13.66 -10.66
C GLU A 187 6.72 -13.39 -9.28
N LEU A 188 6.10 -12.53 -8.47
CA LEU A 188 6.55 -12.26 -7.10
C LEU A 188 6.30 -13.47 -6.18
N ARG A 189 5.16 -14.14 -6.35
CA ARG A 189 4.83 -15.36 -5.59
C ARG A 189 5.74 -16.53 -5.91
N ASN A 190 6.19 -16.64 -7.17
CA ASN A 190 7.09 -17.69 -7.66
C ASN A 190 8.56 -17.27 -7.65
N SER A 191 8.90 -16.15 -7.00
CA SER A 191 10.27 -15.62 -6.93
C SER A 191 11.26 -16.54 -6.19
N GLY A 192 10.74 -17.50 -5.41
CA GLY A 192 11.54 -18.38 -4.57
C GLY A 192 11.87 -17.79 -3.21
N PHE A 193 11.32 -16.61 -2.86
CA PHE A 193 11.41 -16.06 -1.51
C PHE A 193 10.23 -16.47 -0.65
N ARG A 194 10.47 -16.70 0.64
CA ARG A 194 9.44 -17.03 1.64
C ARG A 194 8.56 -15.83 1.96
N ASN A 195 9.08 -14.62 1.85
CA ASN A 195 8.35 -13.37 2.06
C ASN A 195 8.70 -12.33 0.99
N VAL A 196 7.72 -11.54 0.56
CA VAL A 196 7.93 -10.36 -0.29
C VAL A 196 7.25 -9.15 0.36
N VAL A 197 8.01 -8.08 0.53
CA VAL A 197 7.55 -6.83 1.16
C VAL A 197 8.00 -5.63 0.34
N GLY A 198 7.33 -4.48 0.49
CA GLY A 198 7.64 -3.27 -0.26
C GLY A 198 8.05 -2.11 0.63
N GLN A 199 9.05 -1.35 0.19
CA GLN A 199 9.38 -0.08 0.81
C GLN A 199 8.24 0.93 0.65
N GLN A 200 8.10 1.83 1.62
CA GLN A 200 7.17 2.95 1.53
C GLN A 200 7.81 4.17 0.85
N THR A 201 6.98 4.99 0.22
CA THR A 201 7.37 6.31 -0.29
C THR A 201 7.01 7.38 0.74
N GLY A 202 7.92 8.31 0.99
CA GLY A 202 7.68 9.57 1.67
C GLY A 202 8.50 10.67 1.02
N LEU A 203 7.96 11.89 0.93
CA LEU A 203 8.66 13.02 0.29
C LEU A 203 9.86 13.47 1.12
N ALA A 204 9.76 13.30 2.44
CA ALA A 204 10.86 13.56 3.34
C ALA A 204 11.79 12.35 3.45
N MET A 205 13.10 12.59 3.36
CA MET A 205 14.14 11.56 3.40
C MET A 205 14.08 10.69 4.67
N TRP A 206 13.57 11.20 5.79
CA TRP A 206 13.45 10.40 7.02
C TRP A 206 12.38 9.30 6.93
N PHE A 207 11.52 9.29 5.91
CA PHE A 207 10.58 8.19 5.66
C PHE A 207 11.14 7.13 4.68
N HIS A 208 12.30 7.37 4.07
CA HIS A 208 12.93 6.43 3.15
C HIS A 208 13.50 5.21 3.89
N GLY A 209 13.45 4.05 3.23
CA GLY A 209 14.00 2.79 3.74
C GLY A 209 13.06 2.02 4.69
N TYR A 210 11.96 2.63 5.12
CA TYR A 210 10.90 1.94 5.84
C TYR A 210 10.08 1.04 4.92
N ILE A 211 9.55 -0.03 5.49
CA ILE A 211 8.72 -1.02 4.82
C ILE A 211 7.26 -0.82 5.23
N ASN A 212 6.37 -0.83 4.24
CA ASN A 212 4.94 -0.70 4.45
C ASN A 212 4.30 -2.07 4.72
N ASN A 213 3.44 -2.17 5.74
CA ASN A 213 2.72 -3.40 6.09
C ASN A 213 1.33 -3.53 5.44
N GLY A 214 0.99 -2.63 4.51
CA GLY A 214 -0.26 -2.68 3.75
C GLY A 214 -0.23 -3.61 2.55
N VAL A 215 0.96 -4.07 2.16
CA VAL A 215 1.14 -5.10 1.12
C VAL A 215 2.26 -6.04 1.56
N MET A 216 1.89 -7.29 1.84
CA MET A 216 2.84 -8.30 2.34
C MET A 216 2.50 -9.67 1.79
N PHE A 217 3.54 -10.41 1.40
CA PHE A 217 3.42 -11.74 0.82
C PHE A 217 4.19 -12.70 1.72
N SER A 218 3.64 -13.87 2.00
CA SER A 218 4.32 -14.87 2.84
C SER A 218 3.92 -16.30 2.49
N VAL A 219 4.84 -17.25 2.65
CA VAL A 219 4.47 -18.65 2.90
C VAL A 219 3.89 -18.77 4.32
N PRO A 220 3.02 -19.76 4.61
CA PRO A 220 2.60 -20.00 5.98
C PRO A 220 3.80 -20.34 6.86
N ASN A 221 3.76 -19.88 8.12
CA ASN A 221 4.79 -20.09 9.14
C ASN A 221 6.22 -19.69 8.67
N SER A 222 6.35 -18.63 7.88
CA SER A 222 7.67 -18.08 7.55
C SER A 222 8.39 -17.55 8.80
N THR A 223 9.71 -17.44 8.74
CA THR A 223 10.51 -16.90 9.86
C THR A 223 10.11 -15.45 10.12
N LEU A 224 9.99 -14.63 9.07
CA LEU A 224 9.56 -13.24 9.19
C LEU A 224 8.18 -13.11 9.84
N MET A 225 7.15 -13.81 9.35
CA MET A 225 5.78 -13.66 9.90
C MET A 225 5.66 -14.21 11.32
N THR A 226 6.38 -15.29 11.64
CA THR A 226 6.40 -15.83 13.00
C THR A 226 7.03 -14.83 13.96
N LEU A 227 8.26 -14.37 13.67
CA LEU A 227 8.93 -13.39 14.51
C LEU A 227 8.15 -12.09 14.61
N PHE A 228 7.57 -11.62 13.49
CA PHE A 228 6.83 -10.38 13.48
C PHE A 228 5.56 -10.45 14.34
N TYR A 229 4.80 -11.55 14.27
CA TYR A 229 3.63 -11.75 15.13
C TYR A 229 3.99 -11.74 16.63
N HIS A 230 5.06 -12.44 17.02
CA HIS A 230 5.52 -12.45 18.42
C HIS A 230 6.07 -11.09 18.86
N ALA A 231 6.89 -10.45 18.02
CA ALA A 231 7.46 -9.13 18.26
C ALA A 231 6.38 -8.05 18.39
N ALA A 232 5.31 -8.11 17.58
CA ALA A 232 4.21 -7.16 17.67
C ALA A 232 3.54 -7.22 19.05
N HIS A 233 3.30 -8.43 19.59
CA HIS A 233 2.75 -8.56 20.94
C HIS A 233 3.72 -8.08 22.04
N GLU A 234 5.02 -8.23 21.80
CA GLU A 234 6.09 -7.96 22.75
C GLU A 234 6.45 -6.47 22.85
N PHE A 235 6.51 -5.78 21.71
CA PHE A 235 7.05 -4.43 21.57
C PHE A 235 6.02 -3.35 21.24
N TYR A 236 4.76 -3.73 21.00
CA TYR A 236 3.71 -2.72 20.80
C TYR A 236 3.58 -1.82 22.03
N ASP A 237 3.65 -0.51 21.78
CA ASP A 237 3.72 0.55 22.77
C ASP A 237 2.56 1.55 22.66
N GLY A 238 1.63 1.35 21.73
CA GLY A 238 0.53 2.28 21.46
C GLY A 238 0.78 3.26 20.31
N GLU A 239 2.03 3.43 19.89
CA GLU A 239 2.39 4.32 18.79
C GLU A 239 1.93 3.76 17.45
N TRP A 240 1.71 4.67 16.49
CA TRP A 240 1.13 4.34 15.18
C TRP A 240 1.97 3.35 14.37
N ASP A 241 3.29 3.49 14.43
CA ASP A 241 4.22 2.88 13.50
C ASP A 241 5.12 1.81 14.14
N THR A 242 5.15 1.67 15.48
CA THR A 242 6.04 0.75 16.18
C THR A 242 5.82 -0.69 15.74
N ALA A 243 4.60 -1.22 15.89
CA ALA A 243 4.31 -2.61 15.56
C ALA A 243 3.95 -2.87 14.09
N SER A 244 3.75 -1.82 13.29
CA SER A 244 3.34 -1.93 11.89
C SER A 244 4.52 -1.74 10.93
N ILE A 245 5.25 -0.63 11.08
CA ILE A 245 6.27 -0.18 10.13
C ILE A 245 7.67 -0.42 10.68
N LYS A 246 7.96 0.02 11.92
CA LYS A 246 9.30 -0.03 12.51
C LYS A 246 9.76 -1.47 12.75
N LEU A 247 8.93 -2.29 13.39
CA LEU A 247 9.23 -3.72 13.60
C LEU A 247 9.41 -4.47 12.28
N LEU A 248 8.51 -4.28 11.31
CA LEU A 248 8.61 -4.90 9.99
C LEU A 248 9.92 -4.52 9.30
N THR A 249 10.29 -3.24 9.35
CA THR A 249 11.51 -2.72 8.74
C THR A 249 12.75 -3.35 9.37
N ASP A 250 12.86 -3.39 10.70
CA ASP A 250 14.03 -3.98 11.37
C ASP A 250 14.13 -5.49 11.10
N LEU A 251 13.02 -6.23 11.25
CA LEU A 251 12.99 -7.67 11.03
C LEU A 251 13.31 -8.05 9.58
N ALA A 252 12.67 -7.40 8.61
CA ALA A 252 12.90 -7.69 7.19
C ALA A 252 14.34 -7.42 6.77
N ASN A 253 14.94 -6.31 7.20
CA ASN A 253 16.33 -5.99 6.86
C ASN A 253 17.32 -6.98 7.50
N ARG A 254 17.07 -7.45 8.72
CA ARG A 254 17.90 -8.49 9.36
C ARG A 254 17.77 -9.85 8.67
N LEU A 255 16.53 -10.23 8.36
CA LEU A 255 16.22 -11.52 7.74
C LEU A 255 16.54 -11.57 6.25
N ALA A 256 16.71 -10.44 5.58
CA ALA A 256 17.19 -10.38 4.19
C ALA A 256 18.60 -10.98 4.02
N ALA A 257 19.39 -11.08 5.09
CA ALA A 257 20.67 -11.79 5.07
C ALA A 257 20.52 -13.33 5.00
N ILE A 258 19.34 -13.86 5.34
CA ILE A 258 19.05 -15.29 5.23
C ILE A 258 18.62 -15.57 3.78
N PRO A 259 19.30 -16.50 3.06
CA PRO A 259 18.96 -16.82 1.68
C PRO A 259 17.48 -17.15 1.51
N SER A 260 16.83 -16.48 0.56
CA SER A 260 15.42 -16.70 0.21
C SER A 260 14.40 -16.43 1.32
N GLU A 261 14.77 -15.81 2.44
CA GLU A 261 13.79 -15.50 3.51
C GLU A 261 12.95 -14.26 3.16
N VAL A 262 13.57 -13.13 2.82
CA VAL A 262 12.86 -11.87 2.52
C VAL A 262 13.35 -11.23 1.23
N LEU A 263 12.41 -10.94 0.32
CA LEU A 263 12.62 -10.04 -0.81
C LEU A 263 12.03 -8.67 -0.48
N ILE A 264 12.88 -7.64 -0.47
CA ILE A 264 12.47 -6.24 -0.24
C ILE A 264 12.43 -5.53 -1.59
N LEU A 265 11.23 -5.09 -2.01
CA LEU A 265 11.02 -4.36 -3.25
C LEU A 265 11.14 -2.85 -3.04
N GLN A 266 11.59 -2.17 -4.10
CA GLN A 266 11.60 -0.71 -4.19
C GLN A 266 10.17 -0.14 -4.09
N PRO A 267 9.99 1.12 -3.65
CA PRO A 267 8.66 1.68 -3.43
C PRO A 267 7.76 1.66 -4.67
N GLN A 268 8.34 1.77 -5.86
CA GLN A 268 7.59 1.75 -7.13
C GLN A 268 6.77 0.48 -7.35
N ALA A 269 7.12 -0.64 -6.70
CA ALA A 269 6.40 -1.90 -6.84
C ALA A 269 5.02 -1.88 -6.17
N PHE A 270 4.92 -1.36 -4.95
CA PHE A 270 3.71 -1.44 -4.10
C PHE A 270 3.14 -0.09 -3.63
N GLY A 271 3.96 0.96 -3.55
CA GLY A 271 3.56 2.27 -3.03
C GLY A 271 4.35 3.40 -3.69
N PRO A 272 4.13 3.67 -5.00
CA PRO A 272 4.90 4.65 -5.77
C PRO A 272 4.66 6.12 -5.37
N THR A 273 3.73 6.38 -4.44
CA THR A 273 3.30 7.71 -3.98
C THR A 273 3.18 7.73 -2.46
N SER A 274 3.44 8.88 -1.83
CA SER A 274 3.26 9.04 -0.37
C SER A 274 1.84 9.49 0.03
N TRP A 275 1.57 9.48 1.33
CA TRP A 275 0.35 10.05 1.93
C TRP A 275 0.34 11.58 1.95
N GLU A 276 1.42 12.25 1.55
CA GLU A 276 1.50 13.69 1.62
C GLU A 276 0.73 14.34 0.47
N ARG A 277 0.12 15.51 0.76
CA ARG A 277 -0.75 16.21 -0.17
C ARG A 277 -0.15 16.41 -1.57
N LYS A 278 1.14 16.69 -1.68
CA LYS A 278 1.79 16.91 -3.00
C LYS A 278 1.71 15.66 -3.87
N ASP A 279 1.95 14.48 -3.30
CA ASP A 279 1.85 13.21 -4.05
C ASP A 279 0.40 12.81 -4.29
N GLN A 280 -0.50 13.03 -3.33
CA GLN A 280 -1.93 12.84 -3.56
C GLN A 280 -2.45 13.76 -4.69
N GLU A 281 -1.95 14.98 -4.79
CA GLU A 281 -2.30 15.88 -5.89
C GLU A 281 -1.83 15.34 -7.25
N ARG A 282 -0.62 14.78 -7.34
CA ARG A 282 -0.13 14.13 -8.57
C ARG A 282 -0.92 12.87 -8.94
N LEU A 283 -1.45 12.18 -7.94
CA LEU A 283 -2.19 10.93 -8.12
C LEU A 283 -3.65 11.18 -8.53
N PHE A 284 -4.35 12.07 -7.82
CA PHE A 284 -5.81 12.22 -7.92
C PHE A 284 -6.28 13.42 -8.74
N ARG A 285 -5.45 14.45 -8.95
CA ARG A 285 -5.90 15.67 -9.66
C ARG A 285 -6.30 15.33 -11.09
N PRO A 286 -7.52 15.68 -11.51
CA PRO A 286 -7.91 15.58 -12.92
C PRO A 286 -7.05 16.53 -13.78
N THR A 287 -6.40 15.97 -14.79
CA THR A 287 -5.76 16.67 -15.90
C THR A 287 -6.58 16.34 -17.14
N PRO A 288 -7.26 17.32 -17.75
CA PRO A 288 -7.99 17.11 -18.99
C PRO A 288 -7.10 16.44 -20.04
N LEU A 289 -7.68 15.53 -20.83
CA LEU A 289 -7.01 15.01 -22.02
C LEU A 289 -6.72 16.20 -22.94
N ASP A 290 -5.45 16.61 -23.06
CA ASP A 290 -5.06 17.56 -24.10
C ASP A 290 -5.31 16.88 -25.45
N SER A 291 -6.29 17.39 -26.20
CA SER A 291 -6.62 16.96 -27.57
C SER A 291 -5.52 17.33 -28.60
N THR A 292 -4.37 17.81 -28.13
CA THR A 292 -3.25 18.32 -28.93
C THR A 292 -1.89 17.71 -28.55
N ALA A 293 -1.83 16.82 -27.55
CA ALA A 293 -0.65 15.97 -27.40
C ALA A 293 -0.58 15.05 -28.63
N PRO A 294 0.57 14.93 -29.33
CA PRO A 294 0.68 14.05 -30.49
C PRO A 294 0.20 12.67 -30.07
N GLY A 295 -0.88 12.24 -30.71
CA GLY A 295 -1.62 11.05 -30.33
C GLY A 295 -0.70 9.84 -30.33
N LEU A 296 -0.48 9.27 -29.15
CA LEU A 296 -0.55 7.82 -29.10
C LEU A 296 -2.04 7.51 -29.23
N GLU A 297 -2.48 7.26 -30.46
CA GLU A 297 -3.84 6.83 -30.73
C GLU A 297 -4.18 5.68 -29.78
N GLU A 298 -5.12 5.94 -28.86
CA GLU A 298 -5.61 4.96 -27.88
C GLU A 298 -6.19 3.71 -28.59
N HIS A 299 -6.53 3.83 -29.87
CA HIS A 299 -7.00 2.74 -30.73
C HIS A 299 -5.91 1.73 -31.12
N GLU A 300 -4.67 2.14 -31.38
CA GLU A 300 -3.59 1.18 -31.64
C GLU A 300 -3.09 0.52 -30.34
N THR A 301 -3.23 1.21 -29.21
CA THR A 301 -2.74 0.71 -27.91
C THR A 301 -3.65 -0.39 -27.36
N GLU A 302 -4.98 -0.27 -27.47
CA GLU A 302 -5.90 -1.30 -26.99
C GLU A 302 -5.87 -2.59 -27.82
N GLN A 303 -5.67 -2.50 -29.15
CA GLN A 303 -5.51 -3.68 -30.01
C GLN A 303 -4.15 -4.36 -29.79
N ARG A 304 -3.09 -3.60 -29.50
CA ARG A 304 -1.81 -4.14 -29.03
C ARG A 304 -1.92 -4.78 -27.65
N LEU A 305 -2.65 -4.19 -26.71
CA LEU A 305 -2.91 -4.74 -25.37
C LEU A 305 -3.72 -6.05 -25.40
N ARG A 306 -4.68 -6.17 -26.33
CA ARG A 306 -5.46 -7.41 -26.53
C ARG A 306 -4.68 -8.52 -27.22
N ASN A 307 -3.72 -8.19 -28.09
CA ASN A 307 -2.83 -9.16 -28.73
C ASN A 307 -1.54 -9.43 -27.92
N SER A 308 -1.26 -8.66 -26.86
CA SER A 308 -0.05 -8.75 -26.04
C SER A 308 -0.24 -9.67 -24.84
N THR A 309 -0.69 -10.90 -25.05
CA THR A 309 -0.49 -11.94 -24.02
C THR A 309 0.99 -12.10 -23.69
N ILE A 310 1.93 -11.65 -24.54
CA ILE A 310 3.38 -11.63 -24.28
C ILE A 310 4.05 -10.54 -25.16
N GLN A 311 3.91 -9.23 -24.90
CA GLN A 311 4.79 -8.23 -25.56
C GLN A 311 4.74 -6.80 -24.95
N THR A 312 5.10 -6.67 -23.68
CA THR A 312 5.54 -5.39 -23.12
C THR A 312 6.88 -5.62 -22.42
N ASN A 313 7.85 -4.73 -22.64
CA ASN A 313 9.21 -4.72 -22.07
C ASN A 313 10.32 -5.38 -22.91
N THR A 314 10.24 -5.39 -24.25
CA THR A 314 11.43 -5.75 -25.03
C THR A 314 12.53 -4.68 -24.84
N CYS A 315 13.79 -5.10 -24.87
CA CYS A 315 14.95 -4.20 -24.82
C CYS A 315 14.83 -3.05 -25.87
N GLN A 316 14.27 -3.37 -27.04
CA GLN A 316 14.03 -2.41 -28.11
C GLN A 316 13.00 -1.33 -27.74
N ASN A 317 11.89 -1.70 -27.09
CA ASN A 317 10.88 -0.73 -26.63
C ASN A 317 11.46 0.19 -25.55
N MET A 318 12.26 -0.35 -24.63
CA MET A 318 12.95 0.46 -23.60
C MET A 318 13.95 1.43 -24.23
N LEU A 319 14.75 0.95 -25.21
CA LEU A 319 15.72 1.79 -25.91
C LEU A 319 15.03 2.90 -26.73
N ALA A 320 13.90 2.59 -27.37
CA ALA A 320 13.09 3.59 -28.08
C ALA A 320 12.53 4.64 -27.13
N TRP A 321 12.00 4.24 -25.98
CA TRP A 321 11.53 5.16 -24.94
C TRP A 321 12.65 6.07 -24.41
N LEU A 322 13.83 5.51 -24.12
CA LEU A 322 14.99 6.28 -23.66
C LEU A 322 15.44 7.31 -24.71
N LYS A 323 15.53 6.91 -25.97
CA LYS A 323 15.87 7.80 -27.10
C LYS A 323 14.85 8.93 -27.25
N HIS A 324 13.55 8.60 -27.17
CA HIS A 324 12.49 9.59 -27.23
C HIS A 324 12.57 10.59 -26.05
N ARG A 325 12.88 10.11 -24.85
CA ARG A 325 13.05 10.97 -23.65
C ARG A 325 14.24 11.92 -23.79
N GLU A 326 15.36 11.45 -24.34
CA GLU A 326 16.54 12.27 -24.59
C GLU A 326 16.28 13.32 -25.68
N GLN A 327 15.59 12.94 -26.76
CA GLN A 327 15.20 13.83 -27.85
C GLN A 327 14.27 14.95 -27.40
N LEU A 328 13.41 14.70 -26.41
CA LEU A 328 12.51 15.72 -25.88
C LEU A 328 13.20 16.82 -25.06
N ASN A 329 14.49 16.70 -24.71
CA ASN A 329 15.31 17.72 -24.02
C ASN A 329 14.61 18.47 -22.86
N GLU A 330 13.64 17.84 -22.19
CA GLU A 330 12.72 18.51 -21.29
C GLU A 330 13.06 18.20 -19.83
N ARG A 331 13.34 19.27 -19.06
CA ARG A 331 12.95 19.32 -17.65
C ARG A 331 11.45 19.09 -17.60
N LEU A 332 11.03 17.83 -17.50
CA LEU A 332 9.63 17.44 -17.55
C LEU A 332 8.87 18.21 -16.46
N PRO A 333 7.77 18.91 -16.80
CA PRO A 333 6.97 19.60 -15.79
C PRO A 333 6.38 18.60 -14.79
N ASP A 334 6.24 19.01 -13.52
CA ASP A 334 5.69 18.25 -12.36
C ASP A 334 4.23 17.78 -12.58
N THR A 335 3.65 18.02 -13.76
CA THR A 335 2.24 17.81 -14.17
C THR A 335 1.99 16.55 -14.99
N LYS A 336 3.02 15.73 -15.30
CA LYS A 336 2.84 14.52 -16.11
C LYS A 336 2.20 13.37 -15.32
N LEU A 337 1.35 12.60 -15.99
CA LEU A 337 0.77 11.35 -15.49
C LEU A 337 1.86 10.45 -14.89
N LEU A 338 1.54 9.80 -13.78
CA LEU A 338 2.45 8.86 -13.14
C LEU A 338 2.65 7.60 -14.00
N ASP A 339 3.88 7.12 -14.04
CA ASP A 339 4.23 5.87 -14.71
C ASP A 339 4.11 4.70 -13.73
N PHE A 340 3.15 3.81 -14.02
CA PHE A 340 2.90 2.60 -13.24
C PHE A 340 3.43 1.33 -13.90
N THR A 341 4.30 1.43 -14.91
CA THR A 341 4.84 0.28 -15.66
C THR A 341 5.62 -0.71 -14.81
N SER A 342 6.18 -0.30 -13.67
CA SER A 342 6.84 -1.17 -12.69
C SER A 342 5.99 -1.44 -11.43
N THR A 343 4.77 -0.93 -11.39
CA THR A 343 3.87 -1.04 -10.22
C THR A 343 2.97 -2.26 -10.35
N TYR A 344 3.06 -3.15 -9.37
CA TYR A 344 2.19 -4.32 -9.22
C TYR A 344 0.90 -3.95 -8.51
N ILE A 345 1.04 -3.20 -7.41
CA ILE A 345 -0.03 -2.79 -6.52
C ILE A 345 0.19 -1.30 -6.25
N LEU A 346 -0.88 -0.52 -6.32
CA LEU A 346 -0.89 0.90 -5.97
C LEU A 346 -1.52 1.06 -4.59
N HIS A 347 -0.69 1.09 -3.54
CA HIS A 347 -1.13 1.47 -2.20
C HIS A 347 -1.32 2.98 -2.15
N ALA A 348 -2.58 3.41 -2.20
CA ALA A 348 -2.96 4.81 -2.38
C ALA A 348 -3.76 5.36 -1.19
N VAL A 349 -3.04 6.08 -0.32
CA VAL A 349 -3.65 6.88 0.73
C VAL A 349 -4.37 8.07 0.08
N ASP A 350 -5.64 8.28 0.43
CA ASP A 350 -6.54 9.21 -0.26
C ASP A 350 -7.20 10.24 0.67
N ASN A 351 -6.60 10.49 1.84
CA ASN A 351 -7.10 11.44 2.83
C ASN A 351 -7.40 12.85 2.28
N HIS A 352 -6.76 13.25 1.18
CA HIS A 352 -6.98 14.54 0.51
C HIS A 352 -7.72 14.40 -0.82
N ALA A 353 -8.03 13.19 -1.29
CA ALA A 353 -8.64 12.98 -2.61
C ALA A 353 -9.95 13.75 -2.80
N PRO A 354 -10.92 13.78 -1.86
CA PRO A 354 -12.15 14.56 -2.05
C PRO A 354 -11.91 16.06 -2.25
N ALA A 355 -10.90 16.61 -1.58
CA ALA A 355 -10.52 18.01 -1.72
C ALA A 355 -9.78 18.29 -3.04
N ILE A 356 -9.06 17.30 -3.58
CA ILE A 356 -8.27 17.40 -4.81
C ILE A 356 -9.14 17.19 -6.06
N ILE A 357 -10.03 16.20 -6.03
CA ILE A 357 -10.95 15.87 -7.13
C ILE A 357 -11.99 17.00 -7.29
N GLY A 358 -12.41 17.61 -6.18
CA GLY A 358 -13.33 18.75 -6.16
C GLY A 358 -14.81 18.36 -6.03
N ASN A 359 -15.65 19.37 -5.80
CA ASN A 359 -17.11 19.24 -5.60
C ASN A 359 -17.54 18.33 -4.43
N GLY A 360 -16.65 18.07 -3.46
CA GLY A 360 -16.90 17.14 -2.37
C GLY A 360 -17.04 15.67 -2.81
N ARG A 361 -16.74 15.37 -4.08
CA ARG A 361 -16.80 14.02 -4.65
C ARG A 361 -15.50 13.29 -4.34
N GLY A 362 -15.63 12.08 -3.80
CA GLY A 362 -14.50 11.15 -3.68
C GLY A 362 -14.25 10.40 -4.98
N VAL A 363 -13.47 9.33 -4.89
CA VAL A 363 -13.32 8.36 -5.98
C VAL A 363 -14.64 7.61 -6.16
N ASP A 364 -15.19 7.61 -7.36
CA ASP A 364 -16.37 6.85 -7.77
C ASP A 364 -16.19 6.20 -9.16
N VAL A 365 -17.22 5.51 -9.66
CA VAL A 365 -17.19 4.83 -10.96
C VAL A 365 -16.97 5.82 -12.10
N GLU A 366 -17.68 6.96 -12.10
CA GLU A 366 -17.57 7.98 -13.14
C GLU A 366 -16.17 8.57 -13.20
N TYR A 367 -15.58 8.87 -12.04
CA TYR A 367 -14.22 9.38 -11.91
C TYR A 367 -13.19 8.42 -12.53
N ILE A 368 -13.28 7.11 -12.23
CA ILE A 368 -12.35 6.12 -12.81
C ILE A 368 -12.57 5.99 -14.32
N LEU A 369 -13.82 5.91 -14.77
CA LEU A 369 -14.13 5.75 -16.19
C LEU A 369 -13.80 7.00 -17.04
N ALA A 370 -13.72 8.18 -16.42
CA ALA A 370 -13.32 9.41 -17.10
C ALA A 370 -11.83 9.41 -17.51
N ARG A 371 -10.96 8.62 -16.87
CA ARG A 371 -9.52 8.52 -17.18
C ARG A 371 -8.75 9.86 -17.09
N GLN A 372 -9.25 10.79 -16.28
CA GLN A 372 -8.69 12.15 -16.19
C GLN A 372 -7.57 12.29 -15.16
N SER A 373 -7.25 11.28 -14.36
CA SER A 373 -6.11 11.32 -13.42
C SER A 373 -5.21 10.10 -13.55
N SER A 374 -4.02 10.16 -12.96
CA SER A 374 -3.12 9.00 -12.84
C SER A 374 -3.84 7.82 -12.17
N TYR A 375 -4.55 8.08 -11.07
CA TYR A 375 -5.32 7.07 -10.34
C TYR A 375 -6.46 6.47 -11.19
N ALA A 376 -7.24 7.31 -11.86
CA ALA A 376 -8.34 6.87 -12.71
C ALA A 376 -7.84 5.98 -13.86
N ARG A 377 -6.74 6.36 -14.50
CA ARG A 377 -6.13 5.58 -15.59
C ARG A 377 -5.59 4.24 -15.12
N ALA A 378 -4.95 4.20 -13.94
CA ALA A 378 -4.42 2.97 -13.38
C ALA A 378 -5.52 1.93 -13.13
N LEU A 379 -6.69 2.37 -12.66
CA LEU A 379 -7.79 1.49 -12.26
C LEU A 379 -8.84 1.26 -13.35
N PHE A 380 -8.79 2.05 -14.42
CA PHE A 380 -9.71 1.94 -15.55
C PHE A 380 -9.86 0.51 -16.08
N PRO A 381 -8.78 -0.28 -16.32
CA PRO A 381 -8.95 -1.61 -16.90
C PRO A 381 -9.80 -2.56 -16.04
N ALA A 382 -9.57 -2.57 -14.71
CA ALA A 382 -10.32 -3.42 -13.79
C ALA A 382 -11.79 -2.98 -13.69
N ILE A 383 -12.06 -1.67 -13.57
CA ILE A 383 -13.43 -1.17 -13.44
C ILE A 383 -14.20 -1.24 -14.75
N ARG A 384 -13.54 -1.01 -15.89
CA ARG A 384 -14.12 -1.29 -17.21
C ARG A 384 -14.51 -2.77 -17.33
N ASN A 385 -13.65 -3.69 -16.90
CA ASN A 385 -13.99 -5.11 -16.89
C ASN A 385 -15.21 -5.39 -15.98
N ALA A 386 -15.26 -4.83 -14.76
CA ALA A 386 -16.40 -4.98 -13.87
C ALA A 386 -17.73 -4.49 -14.50
N VAL A 387 -17.67 -3.42 -15.28
CA VAL A 387 -18.84 -2.90 -16.02
C VAL A 387 -19.24 -3.85 -17.16
N LEU A 388 -18.27 -4.39 -17.91
CA LEU A 388 -18.54 -5.33 -19.00
C LEU A 388 -19.10 -6.67 -18.51
N GLU A 389 -18.67 -7.14 -17.34
CA GLU A 389 -19.21 -8.34 -16.68
C GLU A 389 -20.57 -8.09 -15.99
N GLY A 390 -21.11 -6.87 -16.05
CA GLY A 390 -22.37 -6.51 -15.40
C GLY A 390 -22.30 -6.43 -13.86
N ILE A 391 -21.11 -6.47 -13.28
CA ILE A 391 -20.85 -6.37 -11.84
C ILE A 391 -20.94 -4.93 -11.36
N VAL A 392 -20.72 -3.94 -12.24
CA VAL A 392 -20.92 -2.51 -11.96
C VAL A 392 -21.82 -1.93 -13.04
N PRO A 393 -22.83 -1.11 -12.70
CA PRO A 393 -23.68 -0.49 -13.72
C PRO A 393 -22.85 0.47 -14.59
N LYS A 394 -23.11 0.46 -15.90
CA LYS A 394 -22.52 1.44 -16.81
C LYS A 394 -23.18 2.81 -16.60
N PRO A 395 -22.43 3.88 -16.27
CA PRO A 395 -22.99 5.21 -16.18
C PRO A 395 -23.45 5.72 -17.56
N GLU A 396 -24.49 6.56 -17.59
CA GLU A 396 -24.99 7.16 -18.83
C GLU A 396 -23.93 8.04 -19.49
N GLY A 397 -23.84 7.99 -20.83
CA GLY A 397 -22.91 8.84 -21.59
C GLY A 397 -21.42 8.46 -21.52
N VAL A 398 -21.04 7.41 -20.79
CA VAL A 398 -19.64 6.98 -20.68
C VAL A 398 -19.24 6.05 -21.83
N ASN A 399 -18.18 6.43 -22.56
CA ASN A 399 -17.55 5.58 -23.57
C ASN A 399 -16.54 4.61 -22.93
N LEU A 400 -16.71 3.31 -23.18
CA LEU A 400 -15.80 2.24 -22.73
C LEU A 400 -14.77 1.86 -23.80
N GLY A 401 -14.76 2.54 -24.94
CA GLY A 401 -13.81 2.34 -26.03
C GLY A 401 -12.50 3.08 -25.85
#